data_AF-A0AAV8VIJ2-F1
#
_entry.id   AF-A0AAV8VIJ2-F1
#
_cell.length_a   1.000
_cell.length_b   1.000
_cell.length_c   1.000
_cell.angle_alpha   90.00
_cell.angle_beta   90.00
_cell.angle_gamma   90.00
#
_symmetry.space_group_name_H-M   'P 1'
#
loop_
_entity.id
_entity.type
_entity.pdbx_description
1 polymer ?
#
loop_
_entity_poly.entity_id
_entity_poly.type
_entity_poly.pdbx_seq_one_letter_code
_entity_poly.pdbx_strand_id
1 'polypeptide(L)'
;MDTGALSETVVDAFKKDFYAQEKNILAQNVCSKGDPFDAAISRRTLEDTQHVFSHKIEAEGKPVTNQKSSGRCWLFAALNVIRLPFIKHHNLDDFEFSQGYLFFWDKVERCNFFLNNIVETARRNEPVDGRLVSFLLHDPTSDGGQWDMLVNLINKYGLMPKKNFPESFSCESSSRMNQALKSKLREYAKAIRDLVGKGVATPTSAV
;
A
#
# COMPACT_ATOMS: atom_id res chain seq x y z
N MET A 1 40.64 7.08 23.07
CA MET A 1 39.82 6.65 21.92
C MET A 1 38.62 7.57 21.91
N ASP A 2 38.47 8.37 20.86
CA ASP A 2 37.30 9.22 20.67
C ASP A 2 36.10 8.29 20.47
N THR A 3 35.11 8.33 21.36
CA THR A 3 34.05 7.30 21.45
C THR A 3 33.02 7.41 20.33
N GLY A 4 33.19 8.36 19.41
CA GLY A 4 32.19 8.71 18.39
C GLY A 4 30.89 9.27 18.98
N ALA A 5 30.85 9.49 20.30
CA ALA A 5 29.72 10.06 21.00
C ALA A 5 29.73 11.59 20.87
N LEU A 6 28.55 12.18 20.77
CA LEU A 6 28.40 13.65 20.83
C LEU A 6 28.86 14.14 22.21
N SER A 7 29.92 14.97 22.23
CA SER A 7 30.39 15.61 23.46
C SER A 7 29.52 16.81 23.83
N GLU A 8 29.48 17.16 25.11
CA GLU A 8 28.79 18.35 25.62
C GLU A 8 29.31 19.63 24.96
N THR A 9 30.63 19.72 24.75
CA THR A 9 31.26 20.85 24.06
C THR A 9 30.78 21.02 22.61
N VAL A 10 30.58 19.93 21.88
CA VAL A 10 30.07 19.97 20.50
C VAL A 10 28.59 20.36 20.49
N VAL A 11 27.79 19.80 21.40
CA VAL A 11 26.37 20.14 21.53
C VAL A 11 26.17 21.61 21.89
N ASP A 12 26.99 22.16 22.78
CA ASP A 12 26.89 23.56 23.19
C ASP A 12 27.37 24.52 22.08
N ALA A 13 28.38 24.14 21.29
CA ALA A 13 28.74 24.86 20.09
C ALA A 13 27.56 24.90 19.09
N PHE A 14 26.91 23.76 18.83
CA PHE A 14 25.73 23.72 17.95
C PHE A 14 24.55 24.54 18.48
N LYS A 15 24.27 24.51 19.79
CA LYS A 15 23.24 25.38 20.38
C LYS A 15 23.58 26.85 20.16
N LYS A 16 24.83 27.23 20.43
CA LYS A 16 25.29 28.62 20.25
C LYS A 16 25.11 29.07 18.79
N ASP A 17 25.55 28.26 17.84
CA ASP A 17 25.43 28.56 16.40
C ASP A 17 23.96 28.60 15.96
N PHE A 18 23.11 27.72 16.51
CA PHE A 18 21.68 27.71 16.25
C PHE A 18 21.00 29.01 16.70
N TYR A 19 21.20 29.40 17.96
CA TYR A 19 20.59 30.61 18.54
C TYR A 19 21.25 31.91 18.05
N ALA A 20 22.41 31.86 17.41
CA ALA A 20 23.01 33.02 16.74
C ALA A 20 22.25 33.44 15.47
N GLN A 21 21.40 32.57 14.91
CA GLN A 21 20.66 32.83 13.68
C GLN A 21 19.18 33.13 13.97
N GLU A 22 18.74 34.35 13.71
CA GLU A 22 17.34 34.76 13.95
C GLU A 22 16.33 33.89 13.17
N LYS A 23 16.69 33.46 11.96
CA LYS A 23 15.86 32.55 11.14
C LYS A 23 15.63 31.20 11.83
N ASN A 24 16.62 30.67 12.55
CA ASN A 24 16.49 29.42 13.28
C ASN A 24 15.54 29.57 14.47
N ILE A 25 15.62 30.70 15.18
CA ILE A 25 14.70 31.02 16.29
C ILE A 25 13.26 31.16 15.77
N LEU A 26 13.07 31.87 14.66
CA LEU A 26 11.76 31.99 14.00
C LEU A 26 11.21 30.61 13.62
N ALA A 27 12.02 29.78 12.95
CA ALA A 27 11.63 28.42 12.57
C ALA A 27 11.31 27.55 13.80
N GLN A 28 12.11 27.62 14.86
CA GLN A 28 11.87 26.90 16.11
C GLN A 28 10.52 27.27 16.73
N ASN A 29 10.20 28.57 16.82
CA ASN A 29 8.94 29.06 17.39
C ASN A 29 7.72 28.62 16.56
N VAL A 30 7.84 28.61 15.24
CA VAL A 30 6.75 28.22 14.34
C VAL A 30 6.56 26.69 14.35
N CYS A 31 7.64 25.94 14.14
CA CYS A 31 7.61 24.47 14.04
C CYS A 31 7.33 23.77 15.38
N SER A 32 7.53 24.44 16.52
CA SER A 32 7.18 23.87 17.84
C SER A 32 5.70 24.05 18.20
N LYS A 33 4.97 24.92 17.49
CA LYS A 33 3.55 25.23 17.76
C LYS A 33 2.58 24.54 16.79
N GLY A 34 3.02 24.16 15.59
CA GLY A 34 2.18 23.55 14.56
C GLY A 34 2.93 22.53 13.71
N ASP A 35 2.26 21.98 12.69
CA ASP A 35 2.89 21.08 11.73
C ASP A 35 3.99 21.83 10.94
N PRO A 36 5.26 21.40 11.01
CA PRO A 36 6.33 22.02 10.24
C PRO A 36 6.08 22.07 8.73
N PHE A 37 5.31 21.12 8.18
CA PHE A 37 4.98 21.11 6.76
C PHE A 37 3.99 22.21 6.38
N ASP A 38 3.00 22.50 7.23
CA ASP A 38 2.08 23.64 7.03
C ASP A 38 2.84 24.97 7.07
N ALA A 39 3.80 25.08 7.99
CA ALA A 39 4.67 26.25 8.10
C ALA A 39 5.60 26.44 6.89
N ALA A 40 5.98 25.34 6.23
CA ALA A 40 6.87 25.34 5.08
C ALA A 40 6.15 25.61 3.75
N ILE A 41 4.81 25.74 3.74
CA ILE A 41 4.05 26.02 2.52
C ILE A 41 4.44 27.40 1.96
N SER A 42 4.93 27.40 0.72
CA SER A 42 5.20 28.63 -0.04
C SER A 42 3.89 29.26 -0.51
N ARG A 43 3.51 30.37 0.12
CA ARG A 43 2.30 31.12 -0.28
C ARG A 43 2.35 31.56 -1.75
N ARG A 44 3.52 31.99 -2.23
CA ARG A 44 3.72 32.37 -3.65
C ARG A 44 3.41 31.20 -4.59
N THR A 45 3.91 30.01 -4.28
CA THR A 45 3.68 28.81 -5.10
C THR A 45 2.19 28.46 -5.16
N LEU A 46 1.45 28.62 -4.06
CA LEU A 46 0.00 28.43 -4.05
C LEU A 46 -0.73 29.45 -4.95
N GLU A 47 -0.29 30.71 -4.94
CA GLU A 47 -0.87 31.78 -5.76
C GLU A 47 -0.61 31.56 -7.26
N ASP A 48 0.57 31.02 -7.59
CA ASP A 48 0.97 30.75 -8.98
C ASP A 48 0.39 29.42 -9.53
N THR A 49 -0.15 28.54 -8.67
CA THR A 49 -0.66 27.22 -9.09
C THR A 49 -2.05 27.34 -9.72
N GLN A 50 -2.17 26.99 -10.99
CA GLN A 50 -3.43 27.01 -11.76
C GLN A 50 -3.80 25.58 -12.19
N HIS A 51 -5.02 25.13 -11.87
CA HIS A 51 -5.55 23.83 -12.31
C HIS A 51 -6.29 23.92 -13.66
N VAL A 52 -5.68 24.61 -14.62
CA VAL A 52 -6.19 24.79 -15.98
C VAL A 52 -5.21 24.16 -16.97
N PHE A 53 -5.70 23.23 -17.78
CA PHE A 53 -4.88 22.43 -18.69
C PHE A 53 -5.40 22.53 -20.12
N SER A 54 -4.50 22.70 -21.09
CA SER A 54 -4.82 22.86 -22.52
C SER A 54 -5.29 21.58 -23.19
N HIS A 55 -4.83 20.42 -22.72
CA HIS A 55 -5.19 19.10 -23.24
C HIS A 55 -5.85 18.27 -22.14
N LYS A 56 -7.07 17.82 -22.39
CA LYS A 56 -7.87 17.03 -21.44
C LYS A 56 -8.51 15.86 -22.17
N ILE A 57 -8.81 14.82 -21.41
CA ILE A 57 -9.74 13.78 -21.86
C ILE A 57 -11.15 14.38 -22.00
N GLU A 58 -11.97 13.82 -22.89
CA GLU A 58 -13.32 14.36 -23.19
C GLU A 58 -14.24 14.40 -21.96
N ALA A 59 -14.15 13.39 -21.10
CA ALA A 59 -14.94 13.29 -19.88
C ALA A 59 -14.09 12.77 -18.73
N GLU A 60 -14.26 13.35 -17.55
CA GLU A 60 -13.69 12.86 -16.30
C GLU A 60 -14.67 11.91 -15.61
N GLY A 61 -14.15 10.91 -14.90
CA GLY A 61 -14.96 9.90 -14.23
C GLY A 61 -15.73 10.47 -13.04
N LYS A 62 -17.03 10.20 -12.97
CA LYS A 62 -17.90 10.56 -11.84
C LYS A 62 -18.53 9.33 -11.20
N PRO A 63 -18.72 9.31 -9.86
CA PRO A 63 -18.23 10.29 -8.89
C PRO A 63 -16.72 10.17 -8.66
N VAL A 64 -16.14 11.14 -7.94
CA VAL A 64 -14.78 11.03 -7.38
C VAL A 64 -14.74 9.85 -6.40
N THR A 65 -13.75 8.98 -6.58
CA THR A 65 -13.61 7.76 -5.78
C THR A 65 -12.75 7.98 -4.53
N ASN A 66 -12.97 7.23 -3.46
CA ASN A 66 -12.19 7.34 -2.23
C ASN A 66 -11.84 5.96 -1.64
N GLN A 67 -10.55 5.64 -1.56
CA GLN A 67 -10.07 4.36 -1.02
C GLN A 67 -10.06 4.28 0.51
N LYS A 68 -10.22 5.42 1.20
CA LYS A 68 -10.17 5.56 2.66
C LYS A 68 -8.86 5.00 3.24
N SER A 69 -8.92 4.38 4.42
CA SER A 69 -7.76 3.82 5.13
C SER A 69 -7.42 2.42 4.62
N SER A 70 -7.13 2.31 3.33
CA SER A 70 -6.68 1.08 2.66
C SER A 70 -5.59 1.40 1.64
N GLY A 71 -4.72 0.43 1.32
CA GLY A 71 -3.64 0.58 0.34
C GLY A 71 -4.05 0.26 -1.10
N ARG A 72 -5.30 0.50 -1.47
CA ARG A 72 -5.91 0.05 -2.74
C ARG A 72 -5.75 1.03 -3.92
N CYS A 73 -4.82 1.99 -3.81
CA CYS A 73 -4.64 3.05 -4.81
C CYS A 73 -4.49 2.53 -6.24
N TRP A 74 -3.78 1.41 -6.42
CA TRP A 74 -3.59 0.76 -7.71
C TRP A 74 -4.89 0.25 -8.34
N LEU A 75 -5.80 -0.34 -7.54
CA LEU A 75 -7.13 -0.75 -8.01
C LEU A 75 -7.98 0.47 -8.40
N PHE A 76 -7.98 1.49 -7.55
CA PHE A 76 -8.75 2.72 -7.78
C PHE A 76 -8.26 3.46 -9.03
N ALA A 77 -6.95 3.65 -9.17
CA ALA A 77 -6.35 4.32 -10.31
C ALA A 77 -6.68 3.60 -11.63
N ALA A 78 -6.52 2.28 -11.68
CA ALA A 78 -6.80 1.53 -12.88
C ALA A 78 -8.29 1.50 -13.23
N LEU A 79 -9.17 1.27 -12.24
CA LEU A 79 -10.61 1.29 -12.47
C LEU A 79 -11.14 2.68 -12.84
N ASN A 80 -10.49 3.75 -12.39
CA ASN A 80 -10.78 5.12 -12.80
C ASN A 80 -10.47 5.38 -14.27
N VAL A 81 -9.47 4.70 -14.85
CA VAL A 81 -9.19 4.74 -16.29
C VAL A 81 -10.19 3.86 -17.05
N ILE A 82 -10.38 2.61 -16.61
CA ILE A 82 -11.21 1.62 -17.30
C ILE A 82 -12.69 2.06 -17.38
N ARG A 83 -13.20 2.78 -16.38
CA ARG A 83 -14.61 3.22 -16.37
C ARG A 83 -14.93 4.28 -17.43
N LEU A 84 -13.96 5.06 -17.90
CA LEU A 84 -14.22 6.17 -18.83
C LEU A 84 -14.86 5.71 -20.15
N PRO A 85 -14.26 4.74 -20.90
CA PRO A 85 -14.90 4.24 -22.12
C PRO A 85 -16.23 3.52 -21.82
N PHE A 86 -16.37 2.86 -20.68
CA PHE A 86 -17.61 2.17 -20.29
C PHE A 86 -18.76 3.16 -20.06
N ILE A 87 -18.48 4.25 -19.32
CA ILE A 87 -19.41 5.36 -19.09
C ILE A 87 -19.86 5.98 -20.42
N LYS A 88 -18.91 6.26 -21.32
CA LYS A 88 -19.20 6.83 -22.64
C LYS A 88 -20.05 5.89 -23.50
N HIS A 89 -19.72 4.60 -23.52
CA HIS A 89 -20.42 3.61 -24.33
C HIS A 89 -21.87 3.40 -23.88
N HIS A 90 -22.11 3.39 -22.57
CA HIS A 90 -23.44 3.17 -22.00
C HIS A 90 -24.22 4.46 -21.67
N ASN A 91 -23.68 5.63 -22.00
CA ASN A 91 -24.27 6.94 -21.71
C ASN A 91 -24.72 7.09 -20.25
N LEU A 92 -23.78 6.82 -19.32
CA LEU A 92 -24.04 6.88 -17.87
C LEU A 92 -23.58 8.23 -17.30
N ASP A 93 -24.33 8.77 -16.34
CA ASP A 93 -23.90 10.00 -15.63
C ASP A 93 -22.85 9.69 -14.55
N ASP A 94 -23.10 8.64 -13.76
CA ASP A 94 -22.27 8.20 -12.63
C ASP A 94 -22.06 6.69 -12.66
N PHE A 95 -20.80 6.25 -12.57
CA PHE A 95 -20.46 4.83 -12.52
C PHE A 95 -19.14 4.55 -11.81
N GLU A 96 -19.12 3.44 -11.07
CA GLU A 96 -17.91 2.85 -10.51
C GLU A 96 -17.93 1.34 -10.70
N PHE A 97 -16.78 0.77 -11.08
CA PHE A 97 -16.50 -0.64 -10.84
C PHE A 97 -16.19 -0.86 -9.36
N SER A 98 -16.55 -2.02 -8.84
CA SER A 98 -16.32 -2.41 -7.45
C SER A 98 -14.84 -2.65 -7.21
N GLN A 99 -14.22 -1.72 -6.49
CA GLN A 99 -12.86 -1.88 -6.00
C GLN A 99 -12.82 -2.95 -4.90
N GLY A 100 -13.86 -3.04 -4.07
CA GLY A 100 -14.05 -4.09 -3.06
C GLY A 100 -14.07 -5.51 -3.64
N TYR A 101 -14.66 -5.72 -4.81
CA TYR A 101 -14.70 -7.01 -5.49
C TYR A 101 -13.30 -7.49 -5.90
N LEU A 102 -12.52 -6.65 -6.58
CA LEU A 102 -11.15 -7.00 -6.95
C LEU A 102 -10.24 -7.11 -5.71
N PHE A 103 -10.47 -6.30 -4.68
CA PHE A 103 -9.71 -6.38 -3.44
C PHE A 103 -9.95 -7.69 -2.68
N PHE A 104 -11.18 -8.20 -2.69
CA PHE A 104 -11.50 -9.52 -2.13
C PHE A 104 -10.69 -10.61 -2.83
N TRP A 105 -10.73 -10.66 -4.17
CA TRP A 105 -10.01 -11.67 -4.92
C TRP A 105 -8.48 -11.52 -4.82
N ASP A 106 -7.96 -10.29 -4.81
CA ASP A 106 -6.53 -10.03 -4.53
C ASP A 106 -6.13 -10.65 -3.20
N LYS A 107 -6.92 -10.43 -2.14
CA LYS A 107 -6.55 -10.90 -0.81
C LYS A 107 -6.51 -12.42 -0.73
N VAL A 108 -7.45 -13.11 -1.38
CA VAL A 108 -7.49 -14.58 -1.44
C VAL A 108 -6.31 -15.12 -2.26
N GLU A 109 -6.11 -14.62 -3.48
CA GLU A 109 -5.04 -15.08 -4.37
C GLU A 109 -3.65 -14.82 -3.79
N ARG A 110 -3.47 -13.68 -3.13
CA ARG A 110 -2.22 -13.31 -2.48
C ARG A 110 -1.90 -14.22 -1.30
N CYS A 111 -2.90 -14.57 -0.47
CA CYS A 111 -2.73 -15.56 0.58
C CYS A 111 -2.26 -16.91 -0.02
N ASN A 112 -2.92 -17.36 -1.08
CA ASN A 112 -2.57 -18.60 -1.76
C ASN A 112 -1.15 -18.56 -2.35
N PHE A 113 -0.80 -17.48 -3.04
CA PHE A 113 0.54 -17.26 -3.59
C PHE A 113 1.62 -17.26 -2.51
N PHE A 114 1.38 -16.60 -1.38
CA PHE A 114 2.29 -16.62 -0.23
C PHE A 114 2.52 -18.05 0.28
N LEU A 115 1.45 -18.85 0.47
CA LEU A 115 1.61 -20.22 0.97
C LEU A 115 2.44 -21.09 0.01
N ASN A 116 2.25 -20.92 -1.31
CA ASN A 116 3.08 -21.59 -2.31
C ASN A 116 4.56 -21.17 -2.24
N ASN A 117 4.85 -19.88 -2.06
CA ASN A 117 6.23 -19.41 -1.85
C ASN A 117 6.86 -19.98 -0.58
N ILE A 118 6.09 -20.18 0.49
CA ILE A 118 6.60 -20.83 1.70
C ILE A 118 6.93 -22.30 1.42
N VAL A 119 6.10 -23.03 0.67
CA VAL A 119 6.42 -24.40 0.25
C VAL A 119 7.71 -24.42 -0.59
N GLU A 120 7.84 -23.52 -1.56
CA GLU A 120 9.01 -23.46 -2.43
C GLU A 120 10.30 -23.15 -1.65
N THR A 121 10.27 -22.11 -0.81
CA THR A 121 11.43 -21.74 0.01
C THR A 121 11.78 -22.80 1.04
N ALA A 122 10.80 -23.54 1.57
CA ALA A 122 11.04 -24.70 2.42
C ALA A 122 11.76 -25.83 1.67
N ARG A 123 11.30 -26.18 0.46
CA ARG A 123 11.93 -27.22 -0.39
C ARG A 123 13.35 -26.84 -0.82
N ARG A 124 13.63 -25.55 -0.96
CA ARG A 124 14.97 -25.01 -1.24
C ARG A 124 15.88 -24.92 0.00
N ASN A 125 15.41 -25.35 1.16
CA ASN A 125 16.11 -25.23 2.44
C ASN A 125 16.53 -23.78 2.79
N GLU A 126 15.75 -22.78 2.36
CA GLU A 126 16.01 -21.39 2.75
C GLU A 126 15.79 -21.22 4.26
N PRO A 127 16.72 -20.62 5.02
CA PRO A 127 16.59 -20.45 6.46
C PRO A 127 15.46 -19.48 6.80
N VAL A 128 14.76 -19.73 7.92
CA VAL A 128 13.59 -18.93 8.32
C VAL A 128 13.96 -17.49 8.69
N ASP A 129 15.13 -17.32 9.30
CA ASP A 129 15.79 -16.05 9.62
C ASP A 129 16.63 -15.51 8.44
N GLY A 130 16.64 -16.23 7.32
CA GLY A 130 17.21 -15.74 6.07
C GLY A 130 16.46 -14.53 5.53
N ARG A 131 17.17 -13.70 4.76
CA ARG A 131 16.64 -12.45 4.19
C ARG A 131 15.33 -12.66 3.43
N LEU A 132 15.24 -13.71 2.59
CA LEU A 132 14.07 -13.98 1.75
C LEU A 132 12.85 -14.38 2.56
N VAL A 133 12.98 -15.37 3.45
CA VAL A 133 11.84 -15.87 4.24
C VAL A 133 11.37 -14.81 5.23
N SER A 134 12.30 -14.08 5.87
CA SER A 134 11.97 -12.94 6.73
C SER A 134 11.19 -11.86 5.98
N PHE A 135 11.58 -11.56 4.73
CA PHE A 135 10.85 -10.61 3.88
C PHE A 135 9.43 -11.09 3.56
N LEU A 136 9.25 -12.37 3.17
CA LEU A 136 7.92 -12.93 2.89
C LEU A 136 7.00 -12.89 4.12
N LEU A 137 7.54 -13.12 5.32
CA LEU A 137 6.78 -13.11 6.57
C LEU A 137 6.46 -11.70 7.09
N HIS A 138 7.17 -10.67 6.62
CA HIS A 138 7.00 -9.30 7.08
C HIS A 138 5.59 -8.75 6.76
N ASP A 139 5.19 -8.79 5.48
CA ASP A 139 3.87 -8.32 5.05
C ASP A 139 3.26 -9.19 3.92
N PRO A 140 2.83 -10.41 4.23
CA PRO A 140 2.33 -11.37 3.22
C PRO A 140 1.00 -10.93 2.57
N THR A 141 0.25 -10.01 3.19
CA THR A 141 -1.07 -9.57 2.73
C THR A 141 -1.19 -8.07 2.70
N SER A 142 -0.15 -7.39 2.19
CA SER A 142 -0.23 -5.96 1.88
C SER A 142 -1.41 -5.69 0.94
N ASP A 143 -1.97 -4.49 1.00
CA ASP A 143 -3.01 -4.07 0.06
C ASP A 143 -2.43 -3.59 -1.27
N GLY A 144 -1.15 -3.22 -1.29
CA GLY A 144 -0.48 -2.72 -2.48
C GLY A 144 -0.32 -3.80 -3.56
N GLY A 145 -0.42 -3.38 -4.81
CA GLY A 145 -0.27 -4.25 -5.97
C GLY A 145 0.35 -3.52 -7.15
N GLN A 146 0.45 -4.24 -8.26
CA GLN A 146 1.05 -3.78 -9.51
C GLN A 146 0.10 -4.04 -10.68
N TRP A 147 0.42 -3.46 -11.83
CA TRP A 147 -0.41 -3.57 -13.04
C TRP A 147 -0.67 -5.03 -13.44
N ASP A 148 0.34 -5.89 -13.48
CA ASP A 148 0.15 -7.29 -13.90
C ASP A 148 -0.72 -8.07 -12.92
N MET A 149 -0.69 -7.73 -11.63
CA MET A 149 -1.59 -8.32 -10.64
C MET A 149 -3.04 -7.95 -10.91
N LEU A 150 -3.30 -6.71 -11.34
CA LEU A 150 -4.63 -6.26 -11.73
C LEU A 150 -5.09 -7.03 -12.96
N VAL A 151 -4.23 -7.16 -13.97
CA VAL A 151 -4.52 -7.92 -15.19
C VAL A 151 -4.87 -9.37 -14.85
N ASN A 152 -4.12 -10.02 -13.96
CA ASN A 152 -4.44 -11.38 -13.48
C ASN A 152 -5.83 -11.46 -12.84
N LEU A 153 -6.18 -10.48 -12.00
CA LEU A 153 -7.49 -10.44 -11.34
C LEU A 153 -8.63 -10.21 -12.34
N ILE A 154 -8.49 -9.24 -13.25
CA ILE A 154 -9.51 -8.92 -14.24
C ILE A 154 -9.70 -10.08 -15.23
N ASN A 155 -8.62 -10.68 -15.71
CA ASN A 155 -8.72 -11.80 -16.65
C ASN A 155 -9.36 -13.04 -16.02
N LYS A 156 -9.14 -13.28 -14.72
CA LYS A 156 -9.70 -14.44 -14.01
C LYS A 156 -11.11 -14.21 -13.46
N TYR A 157 -11.38 -13.03 -12.91
CA TYR A 157 -12.60 -12.74 -12.14
C TYR A 157 -13.49 -11.67 -12.78
N GLY A 158 -13.04 -11.03 -13.86
CA GLY A 158 -13.78 -9.96 -14.53
C GLY A 158 -13.90 -8.70 -13.70
N LEU A 159 -14.88 -7.88 -14.07
CA LEU A 159 -15.22 -6.63 -13.40
C LEU A 159 -16.66 -6.70 -12.88
N MET A 160 -16.95 -5.91 -11.84
CA MET A 160 -18.25 -5.90 -11.16
C MET A 160 -18.70 -4.45 -10.99
N PRO A 161 -19.95 -4.06 -11.29
CA PRO A 161 -20.44 -2.75 -10.90
C PRO A 161 -20.47 -2.60 -9.37
N LYS A 162 -20.07 -1.44 -8.86
CA LYS A 162 -19.99 -1.18 -7.41
C LYS A 162 -21.33 -1.37 -6.68
N LYS A 163 -22.46 -1.11 -7.36
CA LYS A 163 -23.81 -1.33 -6.80
C LYS A 163 -24.10 -2.81 -6.50
N ASN A 164 -23.47 -3.73 -7.22
CA ASN A 164 -23.67 -5.17 -7.05
C ASN A 164 -22.70 -5.80 -6.04
N PHE A 165 -21.58 -5.12 -5.75
CA PHE A 165 -20.65 -5.51 -4.69
C PHE A 165 -20.13 -4.24 -3.99
N PRO A 166 -20.84 -3.75 -2.96
CA PRO A 166 -20.50 -2.50 -2.29
C PRO A 166 -19.24 -2.64 -1.43
N GLU A 167 -18.71 -1.51 -0.99
CA GLU A 167 -17.63 -1.45 -0.02
C GLU A 167 -18.09 -2.01 1.34
N SER A 168 -17.18 -2.68 2.05
CA SER A 168 -17.37 -3.10 3.44
C SER A 168 -16.48 -2.31 4.38
N PHE A 169 -16.71 -2.43 5.69
CA PHE A 169 -15.86 -1.81 6.70
C PHE A 169 -14.37 -2.16 6.49
N SER A 170 -14.05 -3.43 6.22
CA SER A 170 -12.66 -3.87 6.02
C SER A 170 -12.07 -3.43 4.68
N CYS A 171 -12.90 -3.08 3.69
CA CYS A 171 -12.42 -2.47 2.46
C CYS A 171 -11.96 -1.02 2.72
N GLU A 172 -12.66 -0.28 3.57
CA GLU A 172 -12.35 1.13 3.90
C GLU A 172 -11.38 1.27 5.09
N SER A 173 -11.19 0.22 5.89
CA SER A 173 -10.26 0.15 7.03
C SER A 173 -9.65 -1.26 7.16
N SER A 174 -8.67 -1.55 6.31
CA SER A 174 -8.16 -2.91 6.10
C SER A 174 -7.18 -3.40 7.18
N SER A 175 -6.71 -2.51 8.05
CA SER A 175 -5.63 -2.80 9.01
C SER A 175 -5.90 -4.00 9.91
N ARG A 176 -7.10 -4.09 10.51
CA ARG A 176 -7.48 -5.19 11.41
C ARG A 176 -7.61 -6.53 10.69
N MET A 177 -8.23 -6.53 9.50
CA MET A 177 -8.34 -7.73 8.66
C MET A 177 -6.94 -8.22 8.27
N ASN A 178 -6.08 -7.31 7.81
CA ASN A 178 -4.70 -7.64 7.44
C ASN A 178 -3.89 -8.15 8.64
N GLN A 179 -4.06 -7.61 9.85
CA GLN A 179 -3.41 -8.14 11.05
C GLN A 179 -3.82 -9.59 11.35
N ALA A 180 -5.11 -9.90 11.28
CA ALA A 180 -5.61 -11.26 11.49
C ALA A 180 -5.07 -12.23 10.43
N LEU A 181 -5.10 -11.85 9.15
CA LEU A 181 -4.56 -12.66 8.06
C LEU A 181 -3.05 -12.88 8.21
N LYS A 182 -2.27 -11.84 8.51
CA LYS A 182 -0.82 -11.95 8.75
C LYS A 182 -0.50 -12.94 9.87
N SER A 183 -1.25 -12.89 10.97
CA SER A 183 -1.07 -13.82 12.09
C SER A 183 -1.29 -15.26 11.65
N LYS A 184 -2.41 -15.56 10.97
CA LYS A 184 -2.70 -16.91 10.47
C LYS A 184 -1.72 -17.39 9.41
N LEU A 185 -1.30 -16.53 8.48
CA LEU A 185 -0.34 -16.91 7.44
C LEU A 185 1.03 -17.23 8.01
N ARG A 186 1.47 -16.56 9.07
CA ARG A 186 2.73 -16.90 9.77
C ARG A 186 2.62 -18.25 10.49
N GLU A 187 1.48 -18.52 11.12
CA GLU A 187 1.19 -19.84 11.72
C GLU A 187 1.22 -20.94 10.65
N TYR A 188 0.56 -20.73 9.52
CA TYR A 188 0.55 -21.68 8.40
C TYR A 188 1.92 -21.84 7.76
N ALA A 189 2.70 -20.77 7.67
CA ALA A 189 4.06 -20.85 7.16
C ALA A 189 4.93 -21.77 8.03
N LYS A 190 4.81 -21.67 9.37
CA LYS A 190 5.46 -22.60 10.29
C LYS A 190 5.00 -24.04 10.05
N ALA A 191 3.69 -24.26 10.03
CA ALA A 191 3.11 -25.60 9.84
C ALA A 191 3.58 -26.26 8.53
N ILE A 192 3.56 -25.51 7.42
CA ILE A 192 4.04 -25.97 6.11
C ILE A 192 5.52 -26.36 6.18
N ARG A 193 6.36 -25.51 6.78
CA ARG A 193 7.80 -25.79 6.87
C ARG A 193 8.10 -27.03 7.73
N ASP A 194 7.37 -27.21 8.82
CA ASP A 194 7.48 -28.43 9.65
C ASP A 194 7.08 -29.69 8.87
N LEU A 195 6.02 -29.61 8.04
CA LEU A 195 5.57 -30.73 7.20
C LEU A 195 6.59 -31.07 6.11
N VAL A 196 7.14 -30.06 5.44
CA VAL A 196 8.19 -30.24 4.42
C VAL A 196 9.46 -30.84 5.05
N GLY A 197 9.87 -30.36 6.23
CA GLY A 197 11.02 -30.92 6.95
C GLY A 197 10.86 -32.38 7.40
N LYS A 198 9.61 -32.83 7.61
CA LYS A 198 9.27 -34.23 7.92
C LYS A 198 9.19 -35.12 6.67
N GLY A 199 9.35 -34.57 5.47
CA GLY A 199 9.24 -35.34 4.21
C GLY A 199 7.81 -35.70 3.83
N VAL A 200 6.79 -35.02 4.37
CA VAL A 200 5.39 -35.24 3.95
C VAL A 200 5.21 -34.65 2.56
N ALA A 201 5.29 -35.49 1.53
CA ALA A 201 4.99 -35.11 0.17
C ALA A 201 3.52 -34.69 0.07
N THR A 202 3.26 -33.42 -0.23
CA THR A 202 1.93 -32.97 -0.67
C THR A 202 1.56 -33.73 -1.94
N PRO A 203 0.34 -34.27 -2.04
CA PRO A 203 -0.14 -34.86 -3.28
C PRO A 203 -0.11 -33.79 -4.38
N THR A 204 0.46 -34.16 -5.52
CA THR A 204 0.50 -33.35 -6.73
C THR A 204 -0.93 -32.90 -7.07
N SER A 205 -1.25 -31.62 -6.90
CA SER A 205 -2.52 -31.09 -7.37
C SER A 205 -2.48 -31.02 -8.88
N ALA A 206 -3.09 -32.00 -9.53
CA ALA A 206 -3.51 -31.89 -10.91
C ALA A 206 -4.74 -30.97 -10.97
N VAL A 207 -4.53 -29.70 -11.33
CA VAL A 207 -5.52 -28.85 -12.02
C VAL A 207 -4.74 -27.92 -12.95
#